data_AF-A0A3B6SD60-F1
#
_entry.id   AF-A0A3B6SD60-F1
#
_cell.length_a   1.000
_cell.length_b   1.000
_cell.length_c   1.000
_cell.angle_alpha   90.00
_cell.angle_beta   90.00
_cell.angle_gamma   90.00
#
_symmetry.space_group_name_H-M   'P 1'
#
loop_
_entity.id
_entity.type
_entity.pdbx_description
1 polymer ?
#
loop_
_entity_poly.entity_id
_entity_poly.type
_entity_poly.pdbx_seq_one_letter_code
_entity_poly.pdbx_strand_id
1 'polypeptide(L)'
;MEAAAVASSGPGLRCALNPAPNQHRKGARLSLPAKSQQRCAVTCGRLLLRPNARVCTAASASASTVMDSGAGDSGVRRKRLAVFVSGGGSNFRSIHEAVLGGKVNGDVVALVTDKPGCGGAEYARCNGMPVVVFPKSKSAPEGVSTDELLNVLRDLKVDFILLAGYLKLIPGELVKSFPRSMLNIHPSLLPAFGGKGYYGLKVHKAVIASGARYSGPTVHFVDEQFDTGKTLAQRVVPVLANDTPEQLAARVLHEEHQVYVEAVAALCEDRIVWRDDGVPLIRSQTNPNAYT
;
A
#
# COMPACT_ATOMS: atom_id res chain seq x y z
N MET A 1 -40.09 -46.49 -11.94
CA MET A 1 -40.29 -45.03 -12.18
C MET A 1 -38.91 -44.35 -12.25
N GLU A 2 -38.18 -44.31 -13.37
CA GLU A 2 -38.56 -44.43 -14.79
C GLU A 2 -39.58 -43.37 -15.24
N ALA A 3 -39.53 -42.78 -16.45
CA ALA A 3 -38.48 -42.68 -17.49
C ALA A 3 -38.89 -41.51 -18.44
N ALA A 4 -38.19 -41.11 -19.51
CA ALA A 4 -37.00 -41.61 -20.19
C ALA A 4 -36.21 -40.45 -20.85
N ALA A 5 -35.14 -40.74 -21.59
CA ALA A 5 -34.59 -39.83 -22.60
C ALA A 5 -35.06 -40.25 -24.01
N VAL A 6 -35.23 -39.29 -24.92
CA VAL A 6 -35.43 -39.55 -26.37
C VAL A 6 -34.60 -38.54 -27.17
N ALA A 7 -33.91 -39.03 -28.20
CA ALA A 7 -33.20 -38.23 -29.19
C ALA A 7 -33.63 -38.62 -30.60
N SER A 8 -33.53 -37.70 -31.56
CA SER A 8 -33.86 -37.98 -32.97
C SER A 8 -33.04 -37.12 -33.94
N SER A 9 -32.43 -37.77 -34.93
CA SER A 9 -31.77 -37.20 -36.13
C SER A 9 -32.72 -37.31 -37.33
N GLY A 10 -32.56 -36.67 -38.50
CA GLY A 10 -31.54 -35.78 -39.10
C GLY A 10 -32.20 -35.16 -40.37
N PRO A 11 -31.64 -35.21 -41.61
CA PRO A 11 -30.22 -35.24 -42.04
C PRO A 11 -29.89 -34.36 -43.30
N GLY A 12 -28.60 -34.14 -43.61
CA GLY A 12 -28.09 -33.72 -44.96
C GLY A 12 -28.11 -32.22 -45.31
N LEU A 13 -27.29 -31.65 -46.21
CA LEU A 13 -26.14 -32.07 -47.06
C LEU A 13 -25.05 -30.95 -47.00
N ARG A 14 -23.71 -31.21 -46.98
CA ARG A 14 -22.74 -31.28 -48.12
C ARG A 14 -22.80 -30.11 -49.12
N CYS A 15 -21.75 -29.44 -49.65
CA CYS A 15 -20.25 -29.34 -49.51
C CYS A 15 -19.82 -27.98 -50.19
N ALA A 16 -18.59 -27.52 -50.48
CA ALA A 16 -17.16 -27.94 -50.40
C ALA A 16 -16.27 -26.65 -50.37
N LEU A 17 -15.12 -26.56 -49.67
CA LEU A 17 -13.72 -26.92 -50.00
C LEU A 17 -12.93 -26.09 -51.07
N ASN A 18 -12.00 -25.25 -50.58
CA ASN A 18 -10.65 -24.91 -51.11
C ASN A 18 -10.50 -24.16 -52.47
N PRO A 19 -9.30 -23.63 -52.84
CA PRO A 19 -8.03 -23.41 -52.11
C PRO A 19 -7.51 -21.94 -52.13
N ALA A 20 -6.28 -21.69 -51.69
CA ALA A 20 -5.55 -20.39 -51.78
C ALA A 20 -4.27 -20.50 -52.65
N PRO A 21 -3.68 -19.36 -53.09
CA PRO A 21 -2.22 -19.31 -53.31
C PRO A 21 -1.50 -17.99 -52.89
N ASN A 22 -0.72 -18.10 -51.81
CA ASN A 22 0.75 -17.91 -51.74
C ASN A 22 1.50 -16.63 -52.28
N GLN A 23 2.54 -16.22 -51.52
CA GLN A 23 3.67 -15.29 -51.83
C GLN A 23 3.34 -13.77 -51.94
N HIS A 24 4.19 -12.81 -51.52
CA HIS A 24 5.65 -12.81 -51.27
C HIS A 24 6.10 -12.03 -50.02
N ARG A 25 7.31 -12.32 -49.51
CA ARG A 25 8.13 -11.41 -48.69
C ARG A 25 9.19 -10.68 -49.55
N LYS A 26 9.28 -9.36 -49.45
CA LYS A 26 10.55 -8.61 -49.49
C LYS A 26 10.48 -7.46 -48.47
N GLY A 27 11.58 -7.16 -47.80
CA GLY A 27 11.63 -6.15 -46.73
C GLY A 27 12.16 -4.80 -47.21
N ALA A 28 11.80 -3.74 -46.49
CA ALA A 28 12.40 -2.42 -46.60
C ALA A 28 13.02 -2.02 -45.26
N ARG A 29 14.30 -1.60 -45.26
CA ARG A 29 14.87 -0.83 -44.15
C ARG A 29 14.36 0.60 -44.27
N LEU A 30 13.80 1.13 -43.20
CA LEU A 30 13.67 2.57 -42.96
C LEU A 30 14.12 2.86 -41.52
N SER A 31 14.72 4.03 -41.31
CA SER A 31 15.61 4.28 -40.17
C SER A 31 15.46 5.69 -39.61
N LEU A 32 15.79 5.84 -38.32
CA LEU A 32 15.83 7.08 -37.54
C LEU A 32 14.44 7.64 -37.13
N PRO A 33 14.37 8.49 -36.09
CA PRO A 33 15.41 8.86 -35.12
C PRO A 33 15.14 8.31 -33.71
N ALA A 34 16.19 8.21 -32.88
CA ALA A 34 16.05 7.91 -31.46
C ALA A 34 15.48 9.12 -30.70
N LYS A 35 14.44 8.92 -29.88
CA LYS A 35 13.97 9.94 -28.94
C LYS A 35 14.77 9.89 -27.64
N SER A 36 15.12 11.06 -27.12
CA SER A 36 16.01 11.26 -25.97
C SER A 36 15.40 10.75 -24.66
N GLN A 37 15.98 9.70 -24.08
CA GLN A 37 15.80 9.39 -22.66
C GLN A 37 16.66 10.35 -21.84
N GLN A 38 16.01 11.32 -21.18
CA GLN A 38 16.68 12.33 -20.36
C GLN A 38 17.13 11.71 -19.03
N ARG A 39 18.36 11.18 -19.01
CA ARG A 39 18.98 10.57 -17.83
C ARG A 39 19.23 11.62 -16.75
N CYS A 40 18.57 11.48 -15.60
CA CYS A 40 18.96 12.19 -14.38
C CYS A 40 20.29 11.62 -13.86
N ALA A 41 21.40 12.15 -14.34
CA ALA A 41 22.73 11.83 -13.85
C ALA A 41 23.04 12.67 -12.59
N VAL A 42 22.63 12.16 -11.41
CA VAL A 42 23.15 12.66 -10.13
C VAL A 42 24.44 11.93 -9.83
N THR A 43 25.57 12.65 -9.83
CA THR A 43 26.89 12.09 -9.57
C THR A 43 27.03 11.67 -8.10
N CYS A 44 27.00 10.36 -7.83
CA CYS A 44 27.33 9.81 -6.53
C CYS A 44 28.83 10.02 -6.23
N GLY A 45 29.14 10.99 -5.37
CA GLY A 45 30.49 11.22 -4.89
C GLY A 45 30.96 10.06 -4.00
N ARG A 46 32.07 9.41 -4.36
CA ARG A 46 32.67 8.34 -3.54
C ARG A 46 33.19 8.89 -2.21
N LEU A 47 32.40 8.78 -1.15
CA LEU A 47 32.96 8.68 0.21
C LEU A 47 33.40 7.23 0.45
N LEU A 48 34.72 7.02 0.45
CA LEU A 48 35.31 5.79 0.96
C LEU A 48 35.34 5.88 2.49
N LEU A 49 34.53 5.08 3.18
CA LEU A 49 34.61 4.99 4.64
C LEU A 49 35.96 4.40 5.06
N ARG A 50 36.64 5.08 5.99
CA ARG A 50 37.68 4.48 6.84
C ARG A 50 37.10 4.28 8.25
N PRO A 51 37.40 3.15 8.93
CA PRO A 51 36.97 2.95 10.31
C PRO A 51 37.80 3.76 11.31
N ASN A 52 37.28 3.89 12.53
CA ASN A 52 37.90 4.41 13.77
C ASN A 52 38.11 5.93 13.94
N ALA A 53 37.11 6.58 14.54
CA ALA A 53 37.26 7.67 15.53
C ALA A 53 36.11 7.47 16.55
N ARG A 54 36.37 7.10 17.82
CA ARG A 54 36.83 7.92 18.95
C ARG A 54 36.03 9.21 19.16
N VAL A 55 35.45 9.31 20.36
CA VAL A 55 34.68 10.45 20.87
C VAL A 55 35.58 11.65 21.11
N CYS A 56 35.14 12.84 20.67
CA CYS A 56 35.62 14.15 21.12
C CYS A 56 34.42 15.06 21.41
N THR A 57 34.56 15.98 22.36
CA THR A 57 33.47 16.81 22.89
C THR A 57 33.61 18.29 22.52
N ALA A 58 32.45 18.95 22.39
CA ALA A 58 32.19 20.39 22.58
C ALA A 58 32.94 21.45 21.73
N ALA A 59 32.14 22.24 21.01
CA ALA A 59 32.34 23.69 20.79
C ALA A 59 30.97 24.35 20.53
N SER A 60 30.82 25.65 20.77
CA SER A 60 29.52 26.35 20.76
C SER A 60 29.53 27.66 19.96
N ALA A 61 28.46 27.90 19.19
CA ALA A 61 27.98 29.19 18.64
C ALA A 61 26.75 28.90 17.75
N SER A 62 25.75 29.77 17.58
CA SER A 62 25.37 30.98 18.32
C SER A 62 23.86 31.20 18.15
N ALA A 63 23.20 31.89 19.08
CA ALA A 63 21.76 32.12 19.01
C ALA A 63 21.41 33.26 18.04
N SER A 64 20.38 33.07 17.22
CA SER A 64 19.76 34.11 16.38
C SER A 64 18.27 34.17 16.69
N THR A 65 17.85 35.22 17.39
CA THR A 65 16.45 35.38 17.82
C THR A 65 15.56 35.69 16.61
N VAL A 66 14.55 34.85 16.37
CA VAL A 66 13.45 35.13 15.44
C VAL A 66 12.22 35.47 16.27
N MET A 67 11.47 36.51 15.87
CA MET A 67 10.35 37.02 16.67
C MET A 67 9.12 36.10 16.56
N ASP A 68 8.54 35.78 17.71
CA ASP A 68 7.26 35.07 17.81
C ASP A 68 6.10 36.02 17.43
N SER A 69 5.25 35.58 16.51
CA SER A 69 4.03 36.26 16.08
C SER A 69 2.85 35.31 16.24
N GLY A 70 2.42 35.14 17.49
CA GLY A 70 1.50 34.09 17.92
C GLY A 70 0.18 34.03 17.14
N ALA A 71 -0.03 32.90 16.46
CA ALA A 71 -1.34 32.30 16.28
C ALA A 71 -1.49 31.19 17.33
N GLY A 72 -2.67 31.05 17.95
CA GLY A 72 -2.85 30.14 19.09
C GLY A 72 -2.72 28.67 18.71
N ASP A 73 -1.56 28.06 18.98
CA ASP A 73 -1.36 26.62 18.81
C ASP A 73 -2.18 25.84 19.85
N SER A 74 -3.33 25.32 19.41
CA SER A 74 -3.99 24.20 20.09
C SER A 74 -3.16 22.94 19.85
N GLY A 75 -2.06 22.80 20.59
CA GLY A 75 -0.92 21.89 20.32
C GLY A 75 -1.22 20.39 20.34
N VAL A 76 -2.00 19.92 19.36
CA VAL A 76 -2.27 18.50 19.12
C VAL A 76 -1.01 17.86 18.53
N ARG A 77 -0.22 17.22 19.41
CA ARG A 77 0.99 16.46 19.06
C ARG A 77 0.79 15.61 17.81
N ARG A 78 1.57 15.90 16.77
CA ARG A 78 1.67 15.10 15.54
C ARG A 78 2.05 13.66 15.86
N LYS A 79 1.27 12.72 15.32
CA LYS A 79 1.42 11.27 15.54
C LYS A 79 2.53 10.73 14.64
N ARG A 80 3.33 9.78 15.12
CA ARG A 80 4.53 9.27 14.44
C ARG A 80 4.21 7.93 13.78
N LEU A 81 4.36 7.89 12.46
CA LEU A 81 3.85 6.83 11.60
C LEU A 81 5.00 5.99 11.04
N ALA A 82 4.89 4.67 11.10
CA ALA A 82 5.76 3.75 10.37
C ALA A 82 4.99 3.09 9.22
N VAL A 83 5.50 3.19 7.99
CA VAL A 83 4.80 2.68 6.79
C VAL A 83 5.49 1.43 6.26
N PHE A 84 4.75 0.35 6.06
CA PHE A 84 5.27 -0.95 5.64
C PHE A 84 4.92 -1.22 4.17
N VAL A 85 5.90 -1.61 3.34
CA VAL A 85 5.70 -1.80 1.89
C VAL A 85 6.47 -3.00 1.32
N SER A 86 5.94 -3.61 0.26
CA SER A 86 6.58 -4.71 -0.49
C SER A 86 6.67 -4.45 -2.00
N GLY A 87 6.57 -3.19 -2.44
CA GLY A 87 6.43 -2.84 -3.86
C GLY A 87 6.60 -1.34 -4.17
N GLY A 88 5.89 -0.84 -5.17
CA GLY A 88 6.03 0.55 -5.66
C GLY A 88 5.60 1.63 -4.65
N GLY A 89 4.80 1.28 -3.65
CA GLY A 89 4.45 2.17 -2.53
C GLY A 89 3.55 3.35 -2.90
N SER A 90 2.62 3.21 -3.84
CA SER A 90 1.71 4.29 -4.23
C SER A 90 0.85 4.79 -3.06
N ASN A 91 0.21 3.89 -2.31
CA ASN A 91 -0.49 4.22 -1.06
C ASN A 91 0.40 4.99 -0.05
N PHE A 92 1.66 4.58 0.09
CA PHE A 92 2.63 5.27 0.95
C PHE A 92 2.90 6.70 0.45
N ARG A 93 3.05 6.91 -0.86
CA ARG A 93 3.21 8.25 -1.44
C ARG A 93 1.99 9.13 -1.18
N SER A 94 0.77 8.62 -1.38
CA SER A 94 -0.46 9.36 -1.08
C SER A 94 -0.58 9.74 0.40
N ILE A 95 -0.21 8.84 1.31
CA ILE A 95 -0.14 9.14 2.76
C ILE A 95 0.92 10.21 3.05
N HIS A 96 2.12 10.12 2.46
CA HIS A 96 3.19 11.09 2.67
C HIS A 96 2.85 12.47 2.09
N GLU A 97 2.26 12.53 0.91
CA GLU A 97 1.78 13.76 0.27
C GLU A 97 0.65 14.41 1.09
N ALA A 98 -0.23 13.60 1.69
CA ALA A 98 -1.25 14.09 2.62
C ALA A 98 -0.67 14.60 3.96
N VAL A 99 0.40 13.97 4.46
CA VAL A 99 1.19 14.42 5.63
C VAL A 99 1.85 15.78 5.37
N LEU A 100 2.53 15.92 4.22
CA LEU A 100 3.18 17.17 3.80
C LEU A 100 2.16 18.28 3.52
N GLY A 101 1.00 17.93 2.94
CA GLY A 101 -0.11 18.85 2.69
C GLY A 101 -1.01 19.15 3.89
N GLY A 102 -0.62 18.71 5.11
CA GLY A 102 -1.36 18.99 6.35
C GLY A 102 -2.70 18.26 6.51
N LYS A 103 -3.12 17.43 5.55
CA LYS A 103 -4.36 16.62 5.61
C LYS A 103 -4.30 15.47 6.62
N VAL A 104 -3.10 15.07 7.03
CA VAL A 104 -2.85 14.06 8.08
C VAL A 104 -2.01 14.72 9.17
N ASN A 105 -2.52 14.76 10.40
CA ASN A 105 -1.79 15.35 11.53
C ASN A 105 -0.75 14.38 12.14
N GLY A 106 0.19 13.94 11.33
CA GLY A 106 1.24 13.01 11.72
C GLY A 106 2.43 13.04 10.77
N ASP A 107 3.54 12.45 11.19
CA ASP A 107 4.82 12.44 10.47
C ASP A 107 5.25 11.00 10.19
N VAL A 108 5.66 10.69 8.95
CA VAL A 108 6.22 9.37 8.63
C VAL A 108 7.69 9.32 9.05
N VAL A 109 7.98 8.54 10.08
CA VAL A 109 9.30 8.52 10.76
C VAL A 109 10.18 7.33 10.35
N ALA A 110 9.61 6.31 9.71
CA ALA A 110 10.33 5.22 9.06
C ALA A 110 9.48 4.52 7.99
N LEU A 111 10.17 3.95 7.01
CA LEU A 111 9.63 2.93 6.13
C LEU A 111 10.18 1.55 6.54
N VAL A 112 9.35 0.51 6.47
CA VAL A 112 9.75 -0.89 6.69
C VAL A 112 9.45 -1.71 5.42
N THR A 113 10.35 -2.61 5.02
CA THR A 113 10.16 -3.39 3.78
C THR A 113 10.83 -4.76 3.78
N ASP A 114 10.20 -5.74 3.11
CA ASP A 114 10.82 -7.03 2.80
C ASP A 114 11.72 -7.01 1.56
N LYS A 115 11.80 -5.86 0.87
CA LYS A 115 12.53 -5.67 -0.40
C LYS A 115 13.26 -4.33 -0.38
N PRO A 116 14.57 -4.29 -0.05
CA PRO A 116 15.32 -3.04 0.12
C PRO A 116 15.35 -2.16 -1.14
N GLY A 117 15.25 -2.75 -2.33
CA GLY A 117 15.20 -2.08 -3.63
C GLY A 117 13.81 -1.99 -4.25
N CYS A 118 12.74 -1.85 -3.44
CA CYS A 118 11.40 -1.57 -3.97
C CYS A 118 11.17 -0.05 -4.13
N GLY A 119 10.28 0.35 -5.06
CA GLY A 119 10.01 1.76 -5.38
C GLY A 119 9.42 2.60 -4.22
N GLY A 120 8.90 1.96 -3.17
CA GLY A 120 8.61 2.63 -1.90
C GLY A 120 9.87 2.96 -1.09
N ALA A 121 10.81 2.01 -1.00
CA ALA A 121 12.10 2.18 -0.32
C ALA A 121 13.05 3.13 -1.03
N GLU A 122 12.96 3.24 -2.36
CA GLU A 122 13.64 4.29 -3.13
C GLU A 122 13.07 5.68 -2.78
N TYR A 123 11.75 5.84 -2.86
CA TYR A 123 11.07 7.10 -2.53
C TYR A 123 11.34 7.55 -1.09
N ALA A 124 11.30 6.63 -0.11
CA ALA A 124 11.61 6.95 1.29
C ALA A 124 13.03 7.54 1.45
N ARG A 125 14.04 6.91 0.84
CA ARG A 125 15.43 7.41 0.88
C ARG A 125 15.57 8.77 0.19
N CYS A 126 14.88 8.98 -0.94
CA CYS A 126 14.84 10.27 -1.63
C CYS A 126 14.20 11.40 -0.79
N ASN A 127 13.35 11.06 0.19
CA ASN A 127 12.74 11.99 1.15
C ASN A 127 13.44 11.96 2.53
N GLY A 128 14.65 11.41 2.63
CA GLY A 128 15.45 11.40 3.86
C GLY A 128 14.97 10.45 4.96
N MET A 129 13.98 9.59 4.69
CA MET A 129 13.42 8.68 5.69
C MET A 129 14.31 7.47 5.97
N PRO A 130 14.44 7.02 7.23
CA PRO A 130 14.99 5.72 7.56
C PRO A 130 14.24 4.58 6.86
N VAL A 131 14.97 3.62 6.29
CA VAL A 131 14.41 2.39 5.71
C VAL A 131 14.93 1.19 6.49
N VAL A 132 14.04 0.49 7.17
CA VAL A 132 14.31 -0.76 7.90
C VAL A 132 13.98 -1.93 6.99
N VAL A 133 14.87 -2.90 6.88
CA VAL A 133 14.61 -4.15 6.13
C VAL A 133 14.06 -5.19 7.11
N PHE A 134 12.89 -5.76 6.83
CA PHE A 134 12.22 -6.72 7.68
C PHE A 134 11.24 -7.60 6.86
N PRO A 135 11.14 -8.92 7.14
CA PRO A 135 11.93 -9.69 8.10
C PRO A 135 13.28 -10.13 7.53
N LYS A 136 14.23 -10.41 8.44
CA LYS A 136 15.44 -11.19 8.13
C LYS A 136 15.08 -12.47 7.38
N SER A 137 15.66 -12.67 6.20
CA SER A 137 15.31 -13.80 5.34
C SER A 137 16.45 -14.20 4.42
N LYS A 138 16.36 -15.38 3.78
CA LYS A 138 17.36 -15.81 2.77
C LYS A 138 17.49 -14.83 1.60
N SER A 139 16.44 -14.06 1.30
CA SER A 139 16.39 -13.03 0.25
C SER A 139 16.74 -11.62 0.74
N ALA A 140 16.85 -11.41 2.05
CA ALA A 140 17.25 -10.17 2.70
C ALA A 140 17.99 -10.50 4.02
N PRO A 141 19.25 -10.98 3.96
CA PRO A 141 20.03 -11.36 5.15
C PRO A 141 20.37 -10.18 6.07
N GLU A 142 20.37 -8.97 5.52
CA GLU A 142 20.50 -7.68 6.19
C GLU A 142 19.23 -7.24 6.94
N GLY A 143 18.12 -7.97 6.77
CA GLY A 143 16.89 -7.71 7.51
C GLY A 143 17.02 -7.98 9.00
N VAL A 144 16.16 -7.33 9.78
CA VAL A 144 16.10 -7.46 11.25
C VAL A 144 15.07 -8.51 11.70
N SER A 145 15.20 -8.97 12.94
CA SER A 145 14.22 -9.80 13.66
C SER A 145 13.03 -8.98 14.18
N THR A 146 12.03 -9.65 14.76
CA THR A 146 10.87 -9.00 15.37
C THR A 146 11.27 -8.08 16.53
N ASP A 147 12.15 -8.54 17.42
CA ASP A 147 12.60 -7.79 18.59
C ASP A 147 13.42 -6.55 18.22
N GLU A 148 14.34 -6.70 17.25
CA GLU A 148 15.11 -5.58 16.70
C GLU A 148 14.19 -4.53 16.05
N LEU A 149 13.17 -4.96 15.29
CA LEU A 149 12.16 -4.06 14.73
C LEU A 149 11.34 -3.37 15.84
N LEU A 150 10.88 -4.11 16.86
CA LEU A 150 10.15 -3.57 18.00
C LEU A 150 10.94 -2.51 18.76
N ASN A 151 12.25 -2.72 18.95
CA ASN A 151 13.14 -1.73 19.55
C ASN A 151 13.26 -0.49 18.68
N VAL A 152 13.51 -0.64 17.36
CA VAL A 152 13.60 0.51 16.43
C VAL A 152 12.29 1.32 16.38
N LEU A 153 11.12 0.67 16.35
CA LEU A 153 9.83 1.36 16.37
C LEU A 153 9.57 2.09 17.71
N ARG A 154 10.04 1.52 18.84
CA ARG A 154 9.95 2.14 20.17
C ARG A 154 10.86 3.35 20.31
N ASP A 155 12.11 3.24 19.85
CA ASP A 155 13.10 4.33 19.88
C ASP A 155 12.68 5.49 18.98
N LEU A 156 12.09 5.18 17.82
CA LEU A 156 11.44 6.14 16.94
C LEU A 156 10.10 6.68 17.48
N LYS A 157 9.62 6.19 18.63
CA LYS A 157 8.35 6.58 19.28
C LYS A 157 7.15 6.55 18.31
N VAL A 158 7.04 5.46 17.55
CA VAL A 158 5.94 5.24 16.61
C VAL A 158 4.62 5.08 17.38
N ASP A 159 3.61 5.86 17.03
CA ASP A 159 2.25 5.74 17.59
C ASP A 159 1.39 4.77 16.75
N PHE A 160 1.59 4.75 15.42
CA PHE A 160 0.81 3.94 14.47
C PHE A 160 1.64 3.29 13.35
N ILE A 161 1.24 2.09 12.93
CA ILE A 161 1.81 1.35 11.80
C ILE A 161 0.79 1.24 10.66
N LEU A 162 1.22 1.52 9.42
CA LEU A 162 0.39 1.53 8.23
C LEU A 162 0.93 0.56 7.18
N LEU A 163 0.23 -0.56 6.95
CA LEU A 163 0.59 -1.52 5.90
C LEU A 163 0.07 -1.00 4.55
N ALA A 164 0.98 -0.56 3.67
CA ALA A 164 0.69 0.09 2.40
C ALA A 164 1.09 -0.82 1.22
N GLY A 165 0.47 -2.00 1.15
CA GLY A 165 0.86 -3.07 0.22
C GLY A 165 2.09 -3.84 0.71
N TYR A 166 2.11 -4.19 2.00
CA TYR A 166 3.07 -5.11 2.60
C TYR A 166 2.58 -6.56 2.48
N LEU A 167 3.47 -7.50 2.17
CA LEU A 167 3.10 -8.86 1.70
C LEU A 167 3.60 -10.01 2.61
N LYS A 168 3.96 -9.71 3.87
CA LYS A 168 4.21 -10.75 4.90
C LYS A 168 3.14 -10.65 5.97
N LEU A 169 2.87 -11.79 6.62
CA LEU A 169 2.12 -11.80 7.87
C LEU A 169 2.91 -11.01 8.92
N ILE A 170 2.21 -10.22 9.74
CA ILE A 170 2.79 -9.52 10.89
C ILE A 170 2.96 -10.54 12.03
N PRO A 171 4.13 -10.61 12.70
CA PRO A 171 4.28 -11.47 13.88
C PRO A 171 3.33 -11.05 14.99
N GLY A 172 2.74 -12.03 15.68
CA GLY A 172 1.79 -11.78 16.77
C GLY A 172 2.32 -10.86 17.88
N GLU A 173 3.62 -10.93 18.17
CA GLU A 173 4.32 -10.05 19.12
C GLU A 173 4.28 -8.57 18.70
N LEU A 174 4.38 -8.31 17.39
CA LEU A 174 4.29 -6.95 16.83
C LEU A 174 2.84 -6.45 16.85
N VAL A 175 1.86 -7.30 16.54
CA VAL A 175 0.42 -6.98 16.68
C VAL A 175 0.07 -6.65 18.14
N LYS A 176 0.53 -7.48 19.08
CA LYS A 176 0.31 -7.33 20.53
C LYS A 176 1.00 -6.08 21.11
N SER A 177 2.08 -5.62 20.49
CA SER A 177 2.79 -4.38 20.87
C SER A 177 2.14 -3.10 20.33
N PHE A 178 1.30 -3.21 19.29
CA PHE A 178 0.57 -2.08 18.69
C PHE A 178 -0.96 -2.32 18.70
N PRO A 179 -1.58 -2.57 19.88
CA PRO A 179 -2.99 -2.94 19.97
C PRO A 179 -3.88 -1.79 19.48
N ARG A 180 -4.68 -2.04 18.43
CA ARG A 180 -5.49 -1.02 17.72
C ARG A 180 -4.67 0.14 17.11
N SER A 181 -3.35 -0.02 16.98
CA SER A 181 -2.41 0.95 16.37
C SER A 181 -1.88 0.51 15.00
N MET A 182 -2.46 -0.53 14.39
CA MET A 182 -2.05 -1.05 13.08
C MET A 182 -3.22 -1.04 12.09
N LEU A 183 -3.06 -0.37 10.95
CA LEU A 183 -4.00 -0.44 9.81
C LEU A 183 -3.37 -1.17 8.62
N ASN A 184 -4.22 -1.80 7.82
CA ASN A 184 -3.91 -2.32 6.49
C ASN A 184 -4.96 -1.85 5.48
N ILE A 185 -4.58 -1.79 4.21
CA ILE A 185 -5.51 -1.66 3.09
C ILE A 185 -5.45 -2.89 2.19
N HIS A 186 -6.62 -3.42 1.86
CA HIS A 186 -6.79 -4.60 1.02
C HIS A 186 -7.68 -4.28 -0.20
N PRO A 187 -7.32 -4.69 -1.43
CA PRO A 187 -7.99 -4.26 -2.66
C PRO A 187 -9.25 -5.07 -3.02
N SER A 188 -10.05 -5.47 -2.01
CA SER A 188 -11.41 -5.98 -2.17
C SER A 188 -12.29 -5.61 -0.97
N LEU A 189 -13.61 -5.74 -1.14
CA LEU A 189 -14.62 -5.57 -0.10
C LEU A 189 -14.60 -6.78 0.84
N LEU A 190 -13.80 -6.71 1.91
CA LEU A 190 -13.67 -7.77 2.90
C LEU A 190 -15.03 -8.09 3.57
N PRO A 191 -15.31 -9.37 3.89
CA PRO A 191 -14.38 -10.51 3.84
C PRO A 191 -14.19 -11.16 2.46
N ALA A 192 -14.87 -10.69 1.40
CA ALA A 192 -14.75 -11.29 0.08
C ALA A 192 -13.35 -11.04 -0.53
N PHE A 193 -12.74 -12.09 -1.07
CA PHE A 193 -11.40 -12.08 -1.68
C PHE A 193 -10.27 -11.58 -0.75
N GLY A 194 -10.44 -11.70 0.57
CA GLY A 194 -9.38 -11.53 1.56
C GLY A 194 -8.63 -12.82 1.85
N GLY A 195 -7.49 -12.70 2.53
CA GLY A 195 -6.75 -13.83 3.10
C GLY A 195 -5.54 -14.27 2.28
N LYS A 196 -4.80 -15.23 2.87
CA LYS A 196 -3.48 -15.69 2.38
C LYS A 196 -3.48 -16.09 0.90
N GLY A 197 -2.93 -15.22 0.06
CA GLY A 197 -2.75 -15.46 -1.37
C GLY A 197 -3.47 -14.45 -2.27
N TYR A 198 -4.47 -13.75 -1.73
CA TYR A 198 -5.13 -12.62 -2.38
C TYR A 198 -4.29 -11.36 -2.19
N TYR A 199 -3.49 -10.99 -3.18
CA TYR A 199 -2.76 -9.72 -3.19
C TYR A 199 -2.51 -9.19 -4.60
N GLY A 200 -2.56 -7.86 -4.74
CA GLY A 200 -2.42 -7.16 -6.02
C GLY A 200 -3.32 -7.75 -7.10
N LEU A 201 -2.77 -7.96 -8.30
CA LEU A 201 -3.50 -8.43 -9.48
C LEU A 201 -4.25 -9.77 -9.29
N LYS A 202 -3.90 -10.58 -8.28
CA LYS A 202 -4.63 -11.82 -7.97
C LYS A 202 -6.05 -11.55 -7.46
N VAL A 203 -6.25 -10.45 -6.72
CA VAL A 203 -7.55 -10.08 -6.14
C VAL A 203 -8.52 -9.71 -7.27
N HIS A 204 -8.13 -8.77 -8.13
CA HIS A 204 -8.94 -8.32 -9.27
C HIS A 204 -9.24 -9.46 -10.26
N LYS A 205 -8.31 -10.40 -10.46
CA LYS A 205 -8.54 -11.63 -11.25
C LYS A 205 -9.62 -12.52 -10.63
N ALA A 206 -9.60 -12.73 -9.31
CA ALA A 206 -10.62 -13.52 -8.62
C ALA A 206 -11.99 -12.83 -8.59
N VAL A 207 -12.02 -11.50 -8.38
CA VAL A 207 -13.24 -10.68 -8.46
C VAL A 207 -13.91 -10.84 -9.82
N ILE A 208 -13.18 -10.63 -10.92
CA ILE A 208 -13.74 -10.78 -12.28
C ILE A 208 -14.18 -12.22 -12.54
N ALA A 209 -13.36 -13.22 -12.17
CA ALA A 209 -13.70 -14.64 -12.35
C ALA A 209 -14.95 -15.09 -11.55
N SER A 210 -15.28 -14.42 -10.45
CA SER A 210 -16.49 -14.69 -9.67
C SER A 210 -17.79 -14.14 -10.28
N GLY A 211 -17.70 -13.26 -11.28
CA GLY A 211 -18.85 -12.56 -11.85
C GLY A 211 -19.40 -11.41 -10.98
N ALA A 212 -18.74 -11.06 -9.87
CA ALA A 212 -19.12 -9.94 -9.01
C ALA A 212 -19.24 -8.62 -9.79
N ARG A 213 -20.26 -7.82 -9.46
CA ARG A 213 -20.53 -6.51 -10.09
C ARG A 213 -19.98 -5.32 -9.32
N TYR A 214 -19.48 -5.55 -8.12
CA TYR A 214 -18.88 -4.54 -7.27
C TYR A 214 -17.59 -5.07 -6.65
N SER A 215 -16.67 -4.14 -6.39
CA SER A 215 -15.39 -4.34 -5.72
C SER A 215 -15.00 -3.04 -5.02
N GLY A 216 -13.74 -2.86 -4.66
CA GLY A 216 -13.23 -1.65 -4.03
C GLY A 216 -12.38 -1.97 -2.80
N PRO A 217 -11.69 -0.98 -2.21
CA PRO A 217 -10.79 -1.20 -1.10
C PRO A 217 -11.51 -1.38 0.24
N THR A 218 -10.85 -2.10 1.15
CA THR A 218 -11.14 -2.09 2.59
C THR A 218 -9.92 -1.64 3.38
N VAL A 219 -10.09 -0.62 4.23
CA VAL A 219 -9.17 -0.32 5.34
C VAL A 219 -9.67 -1.06 6.57
N HIS A 220 -8.78 -1.78 7.25
CA HIS A 220 -9.10 -2.53 8.47
C HIS A 220 -7.94 -2.50 9.47
N PHE A 221 -8.25 -2.78 10.74
CA PHE A 221 -7.23 -3.03 11.75
C PHE A 221 -6.54 -4.37 11.52
N VAL A 222 -5.24 -4.46 11.81
CA VAL A 222 -4.46 -5.70 11.68
C VAL A 222 -4.65 -6.58 12.92
N ASP A 223 -4.77 -7.89 12.71
CA ASP A 223 -4.71 -8.92 13.74
C ASP A 223 -3.61 -9.96 13.41
N GLU A 224 -3.60 -11.12 14.06
CA GLU A 224 -2.58 -12.17 13.83
C GLU A 224 -2.79 -12.99 12.54
N GLN A 225 -3.77 -12.62 11.70
CA GLN A 225 -4.15 -13.33 10.48
C GLN A 225 -4.20 -12.38 9.27
N PHE A 226 -4.41 -12.94 8.08
CA PHE A 226 -4.57 -12.14 6.86
C PHE A 226 -6.03 -11.69 6.71
N ASP A 227 -6.23 -10.37 6.76
CA ASP A 227 -7.45 -9.68 6.32
C ASP A 227 -8.74 -10.05 7.08
N THR A 228 -8.61 -10.53 8.32
CA THR A 228 -9.73 -10.87 9.23
C THR A 228 -10.03 -9.79 10.28
N GLY A 229 -9.10 -8.87 10.51
CA GLY A 229 -9.25 -7.83 11.51
C GLY A 229 -10.35 -6.82 11.17
N LYS A 230 -10.82 -6.06 12.17
CA LYS A 230 -12.04 -5.25 12.07
C LYS A 230 -11.95 -4.19 10.97
N THR A 231 -12.84 -4.27 9.98
CA THR A 231 -13.09 -3.22 8.97
C THR A 231 -13.30 -1.87 9.65
N LEU A 232 -12.64 -0.84 9.12
CA LEU A 232 -12.78 0.56 9.53
C LEU A 232 -13.44 1.41 8.45
N ALA A 233 -13.09 1.20 7.17
CA ALA A 233 -13.67 1.95 6.06
C ALA A 233 -13.64 1.15 4.75
N GLN A 234 -14.61 1.38 3.87
CA GLN A 234 -14.69 0.80 2.53
C GLN A 234 -15.09 1.86 1.49
N ARG A 235 -14.71 1.64 0.23
CA ARG A 235 -15.25 2.35 -0.94
C ARG A 235 -15.71 1.31 -1.96
N VAL A 236 -16.78 1.60 -2.70
CA VAL A 236 -17.36 0.67 -3.68
C VAL A 236 -17.08 1.18 -5.09
N VAL A 237 -16.48 0.34 -5.93
CA VAL A 237 -16.32 0.58 -7.36
C VAL A 237 -17.10 -0.46 -8.17
N PRO A 238 -17.71 -0.09 -9.31
CA PRO A 238 -18.32 -1.06 -10.21
C PRO A 238 -17.26 -1.93 -10.89
N VAL A 239 -17.64 -3.18 -11.17
CA VAL A 239 -16.91 -4.09 -12.08
C VAL A 239 -17.66 -4.07 -13.41
N LEU A 240 -17.04 -3.49 -14.43
CA LEU A 240 -17.63 -3.31 -15.76
C LEU A 240 -17.58 -4.62 -16.54
N ALA A 241 -18.54 -4.82 -17.46
CA ALA A 241 -18.70 -6.08 -18.19
C ALA A 241 -17.45 -6.51 -19.00
N ASN A 242 -16.61 -5.55 -19.39
CA ASN A 242 -15.41 -5.74 -20.21
C ASN A 242 -14.11 -5.36 -19.47
N ASP A 243 -14.12 -5.24 -18.13
CA ASP A 243 -12.91 -4.91 -17.36
C ASP A 243 -11.83 -5.98 -17.52
N THR A 244 -10.59 -5.56 -17.82
CA THR A 244 -9.42 -6.38 -17.50
C THR A 244 -9.09 -6.26 -16.00
N PRO A 245 -8.38 -7.24 -15.40
CA PRO A 245 -7.93 -7.16 -14.01
C PRO A 245 -7.09 -5.91 -13.70
N GLU A 246 -6.37 -5.39 -14.68
CA GLU A 246 -5.53 -4.19 -14.59
C GLU A 246 -6.38 -2.90 -14.61
N GLN A 247 -7.47 -2.87 -15.39
CA GLN A 247 -8.44 -1.76 -15.40
C GLN A 247 -9.21 -1.69 -14.08
N LEU A 248 -9.67 -2.85 -13.57
CA LEU A 248 -10.28 -2.92 -12.26
C LEU A 248 -9.28 -2.55 -11.15
N ALA A 249 -8.02 -3.02 -11.23
CA ALA A 249 -6.97 -2.64 -10.29
C ALA A 249 -6.73 -1.12 -10.24
N ALA A 250 -6.66 -0.45 -11.40
CA ALA A 250 -6.49 1.00 -11.46
C ALA A 250 -7.67 1.75 -10.83
N ARG A 251 -8.90 1.25 -10.98
CA ARG A 251 -10.11 1.84 -10.37
C ARG A 251 -10.15 1.65 -8.86
N VAL A 252 -9.83 0.45 -8.37
CA VAL A 252 -9.72 0.17 -6.92
C VAL A 252 -8.60 1.01 -6.29
N LEU A 253 -7.44 1.11 -6.95
CA LEU A 253 -6.28 1.85 -6.46
C LEU A 253 -6.51 3.37 -6.35
N HIS A 254 -7.39 3.93 -7.18
CA HIS A 254 -7.79 5.33 -7.05
C HIS A 254 -8.53 5.58 -5.71
N GLU A 255 -9.48 4.71 -5.39
CA GLU A 255 -10.19 4.74 -4.11
C GLU A 255 -9.27 4.41 -2.93
N GLU A 256 -8.32 3.47 -3.08
CA GLU A 256 -7.32 3.14 -2.05
C GLU A 256 -6.61 4.41 -1.56
N HIS A 257 -6.15 5.26 -2.49
CA HIS A 257 -5.40 6.48 -2.19
C HIS A 257 -6.24 7.49 -1.39
N GLN A 258 -7.56 7.55 -1.60
CA GLN A 258 -8.43 8.46 -0.84
C GLN A 258 -8.79 7.86 0.53
N VAL A 259 -9.37 6.65 0.55
CA VAL A 259 -9.91 6.05 1.78
C VAL A 259 -8.82 5.76 2.81
N TYR A 260 -7.60 5.45 2.38
CA TYR A 260 -6.50 5.24 3.34
C TYR A 260 -6.05 6.56 3.96
N VAL A 261 -5.94 7.64 3.18
CA VAL A 261 -5.61 8.97 3.70
C VAL A 261 -6.67 9.46 4.67
N GLU A 262 -7.96 9.27 4.35
CA GLU A 262 -9.09 9.63 5.23
C GLU A 262 -9.07 8.84 6.55
N ALA A 263 -8.85 7.52 6.48
CA ALA A 263 -8.77 6.67 7.67
C ALA A 263 -7.53 6.97 8.54
N VAL A 264 -6.39 7.31 7.92
CA VAL A 264 -5.16 7.70 8.61
C VAL A 264 -5.30 9.09 9.25
N ALA A 265 -5.97 10.04 8.59
CA ALA A 265 -6.32 11.32 9.20
C ALA A 265 -7.23 11.13 10.42
N ALA A 266 -8.31 10.33 10.30
CA ALA A 266 -9.18 10.00 11.42
C ALA A 266 -8.47 9.29 12.59
N LEU A 267 -7.50 8.43 12.29
CA LEU A 267 -6.63 7.79 13.28
C LEU A 267 -5.70 8.80 13.96
N CYS A 268 -5.12 9.74 13.20
CA CYS A 268 -4.23 10.76 13.75
C CYS A 268 -4.95 11.84 14.57
N GLU A 269 -6.22 12.08 14.28
CA GLU A 269 -7.09 13.05 14.95
C GLU A 269 -7.87 12.46 16.14
N ASP A 270 -7.55 11.23 16.57
CA ASP A 270 -8.23 10.49 17.65
C ASP A 270 -9.78 10.44 17.46
N ARG A 271 -10.23 10.29 16.21
CA ARG A 271 -11.65 10.19 15.83
C ARG A 271 -12.16 8.75 15.71
N ILE A 272 -11.33 7.75 15.95
CA ILE A 272 -11.76 6.34 15.95
C ILE A 272 -12.44 6.02 17.28
N VAL A 273 -13.76 5.82 17.25
CA VAL A 273 -14.56 5.41 18.40
C VAL A 273 -14.88 3.92 18.29
N TRP A 274 -14.78 3.19 19.39
CA TRP A 274 -15.08 1.76 19.43
C TRP A 274 -16.43 1.53 20.09
N ARG A 275 -17.31 0.79 19.42
CA ARG A 275 -18.56 0.25 20.00
C ARG A 275 -18.26 -0.91 20.95
N ASP A 276 -19.19 -1.21 21.85
CA ASP A 276 -19.04 -2.27 22.86
C ASP A 276 -18.87 -3.68 22.26
N ASP A 277 -19.37 -3.91 21.03
CA ASP A 277 -19.16 -5.15 20.25
C ASP A 277 -17.80 -5.21 19.53
N GLY A 278 -16.93 -4.23 19.78
CA GLY A 278 -15.59 -4.13 19.19
C GLY A 278 -15.59 -3.75 17.71
N VAL A 279 -16.66 -3.12 17.20
CA VAL A 279 -16.67 -2.48 15.88
C VAL A 279 -16.14 -1.05 15.99
N PRO A 280 -15.11 -0.66 15.22
CA PRO A 280 -14.65 0.73 15.15
C PRO A 280 -15.56 1.57 14.24
N LEU A 281 -15.61 2.86 14.51
CA LEU A 281 -16.33 3.88 13.72
C LEU A 281 -15.44 5.12 13.57
N ILE A 282 -15.54 5.82 12.44
CA ILE A 282 -14.96 7.16 12.27
C ILE A 282 -16.00 8.20 12.71
N ARG A 283 -15.74 8.92 13.81
CA ARG A 283 -16.53 10.08 14.21
C ARG A 283 -16.31 11.23 13.22
N SER A 284 -17.37 11.93 12.82
CA SER A 284 -17.27 13.07 11.90
C SER A 284 -16.54 14.26 12.54
N GLN A 285 -15.83 15.05 11.73
CA GLN A 285 -15.21 16.32 12.14
C GLN A 285 -16.24 17.42 12.38
N THR A 286 -17.36 17.41 11.64
CA THR A 286 -18.35 18.52 11.63
C THR A 286 -19.57 18.26 12.52
N ASN A 287 -19.79 17.02 12.94
CA ASN A 287 -20.87 16.65 13.85
C ASN A 287 -20.38 15.52 14.78
N PRO A 288 -20.11 15.77 16.07
CA PRO A 288 -19.55 14.77 16.98
C PRO A 288 -20.51 13.60 17.28
N ASN A 289 -21.79 13.74 16.94
CA ASN A 289 -22.80 12.69 17.07
C ASN A 289 -22.99 11.86 15.78
N ALA A 290 -22.30 12.21 14.69
CA ALA A 290 -22.34 11.48 13.43
C ALA A 290 -21.09 10.60 13.25
N TYR A 291 -21.30 9.42 12.67
CA TYR A 291 -20.29 8.39 12.48
C TYR A 291 -20.39 7.80 11.07
N THR A 292 -19.26 7.30 10.56
CA THR A 292 -19.11 6.60 9.27
C THR A 292 -18.23 5.38 9.43
#